data_AF-A0ABD3N8G4-F1
#
_entry.id   AF-A0ABD3N8G4-F1
#
_cell.length_a   1.000
_cell.length_b   1.000
_cell.length_c   1.000
_cell.angle_alpha   90.00
_cell.angle_beta   90.00
_cell.angle_gamma   90.00
#
_symmetry.space_group_name_H-M   'P 1'
#
loop_
_entity.id
_entity.type
_entity.pdbx_description
1 polymer ?
#
loop_
_entity_poly.entity_id
_entity_poly.type
_entity_poly.pdbx_seq_one_letter_code
_entity_poly.pdbx_strand_id
1 'polypeptide(L)'
;MNAAAMTINVAATSTATSTRTRQARAVSFSEFSSLIFVSNEEDDHVTKSTKWYTSNERQRFRQTLMDDVRQVSHEINELSPGGIMTPEQLCGCLGIELFINRAAAKNAERARRAHISAVLSEQRRQIYLGICDPKELSIVSKRGSRGMRERARKLALGYACL
;
A
#
# COMPACT_ATOMS: atom_id res chain seq x y z
N MET A 1 -52.84 37.86 -57.24
CA MET A 1 -52.07 38.09 -56.00
C MET A 1 -52.39 36.97 -55.04
N ASN A 2 -51.44 36.08 -54.75
CA ASN A 2 -51.30 35.36 -53.48
C ASN A 2 -49.97 34.61 -53.49
N ALA A 3 -49.25 34.73 -52.37
CA ALA A 3 -47.83 34.44 -52.22
C ALA A 3 -47.53 32.93 -52.13
N ALA A 4 -46.50 32.49 -52.84
CA ALA A 4 -45.89 31.17 -52.67
C ALA A 4 -44.82 31.25 -51.58
N ALA A 5 -45.03 30.49 -50.50
CA ALA A 5 -44.06 30.31 -49.42
C ALA A 5 -42.97 29.31 -49.83
N MET A 6 -41.72 29.73 -49.62
CA MET A 6 -40.48 29.04 -49.90
C MET A 6 -40.12 28.15 -48.70
N THR A 7 -39.91 26.85 -48.93
CA THR A 7 -39.39 25.92 -47.92
C THR A 7 -38.06 25.35 -48.41
N ILE A 8 -36.97 25.71 -47.72
CA ILE A 8 -35.62 25.21 -47.98
C ILE A 8 -35.39 23.96 -47.13
N ASN A 9 -35.18 22.82 -47.79
CA ASN A 9 -34.66 21.60 -47.17
C ASN A 9 -33.14 21.70 -47.08
N VAL A 10 -32.58 21.74 -45.87
CA VAL A 10 -31.14 21.56 -45.65
C VAL A 10 -30.87 20.11 -45.30
N ALA A 11 -30.23 19.40 -46.22
CA ALA A 11 -29.73 18.05 -46.06
C ALA A 11 -28.59 18.05 -45.01
N ALA A 12 -28.75 17.25 -43.95
CA ALA A 12 -27.69 17.00 -42.97
C ALA A 12 -26.79 15.88 -43.47
N THR A 13 -25.52 16.24 -43.65
CA THR A 13 -24.42 15.44 -44.17
C THR A 13 -24.15 14.20 -43.33
N SER A 14 -24.21 13.03 -43.97
CA SER A 14 -23.83 11.73 -43.42
C SER A 14 -22.32 11.72 -43.14
N THR A 15 -21.93 11.50 -41.89
CA THR A 15 -20.55 11.16 -41.52
C THR A 15 -20.55 9.85 -40.76
N ALA A 16 -19.88 8.86 -41.35
CA ALA A 16 -19.81 7.49 -40.92
C ALA A 16 -19.07 7.35 -39.58
N THR A 17 -19.77 6.86 -38.56
CA THR A 17 -19.17 6.52 -37.26
C THR A 17 -18.54 5.14 -37.35
N SER A 18 -17.21 5.12 -37.34
CA SER A 18 -16.38 3.92 -37.22
C SER A 18 -16.74 3.13 -35.96
N THR A 19 -17.30 1.93 -36.14
CA THR A 19 -17.63 0.99 -35.07
C THR A 19 -16.35 0.29 -34.59
N ARG A 20 -15.63 0.91 -33.65
CA ARG A 20 -14.66 0.17 -32.83
C ARG A 20 -15.44 -0.83 -31.98
N THR A 21 -15.29 -2.11 -32.29
CA THR A 21 -15.75 -3.23 -31.49
C THR A 21 -15.22 -3.07 -30.06
N ARG A 22 -16.13 -2.76 -29.12
CA ARG A 22 -15.85 -2.71 -27.68
C ARG A 22 -15.44 -4.11 -27.25
N GLN A 23 -14.17 -4.27 -26.88
CA GLN A 23 -13.71 -5.45 -26.15
C GLN A 23 -14.62 -5.69 -24.95
N ALA A 24 -15.11 -6.92 -24.80
CA ALA A 24 -15.96 -7.33 -23.69
C ALA A 24 -15.24 -7.02 -22.37
N ARG A 25 -15.83 -6.15 -21.55
CA ARG A 25 -15.30 -5.81 -20.23
C ARG A 25 -15.46 -7.02 -19.32
N ALA A 26 -14.35 -7.55 -18.80
CA ALA A 26 -14.30 -8.73 -17.93
C ALA A 26 -14.89 -8.51 -16.51
N VAL A 27 -15.44 -7.32 -16.25
CA VAL A 27 -16.04 -6.96 -14.95
C VAL A 27 -17.30 -6.14 -15.24
N SER A 28 -18.46 -6.65 -14.84
CA SER A 28 -19.69 -5.89 -14.73
C SER A 28 -19.89 -5.48 -13.28
N PHE A 29 -20.14 -4.18 -13.07
CA PHE A 29 -20.60 -3.68 -11.78
C PHE A 29 -22.12 -3.85 -11.73
N SER A 30 -22.65 -4.28 -10.58
CA SER A 30 -24.09 -4.24 -10.32
C SER A 30 -24.60 -2.81 -10.54
N GLU A 31 -25.83 -2.65 -11.03
CA GLU A 31 -26.46 -1.35 -11.27
C GLU A 31 -26.46 -0.43 -10.02
N PHE A 32 -26.31 -1.03 -8.83
CA PHE A 32 -26.23 -0.34 -7.54
C PHE A 32 -24.80 -0.21 -6.97
N SER A 33 -23.78 -0.65 -7.70
CA SER A 33 -22.37 -0.59 -7.25
C SER A 33 -21.73 0.71 -7.71
N SER A 34 -21.71 1.72 -6.84
CA SER A 34 -20.93 2.94 -7.09
C SER A 34 -19.44 2.67 -6.85
N LEU A 35 -18.63 2.90 -7.89
CA LEU A 35 -17.17 2.91 -7.77
C LEU A 35 -16.74 4.35 -7.46
N ILE A 36 -16.38 4.62 -6.22
CA ILE A 36 -15.91 5.94 -5.80
C ILE A 36 -14.38 5.95 -5.85
N PHE A 37 -13.82 6.67 -6.83
CA PHE A 37 -12.39 6.97 -6.85
C PHE A 37 -12.10 8.11 -5.88
N VAL A 38 -11.44 7.79 -4.76
CA VAL A 38 -10.96 8.80 -3.83
C VAL A 38 -9.60 9.29 -4.34
N SER A 39 -9.60 10.42 -5.06
CA SER A 39 -8.38 11.15 -5.41
C SER A 39 -7.71 11.64 -4.13
N ASN A 40 -6.43 11.31 -3.94
CA ASN A 40 -5.74 11.53 -2.66
C ASN A 40 -5.28 12.97 -2.40
N GLU A 41 -5.49 13.91 -3.33
CA GLU A 41 -4.68 15.14 -3.35
C GLU A 41 -5.48 16.45 -3.21
N GLU A 42 -6.80 16.50 -3.42
CA GLU A 42 -7.49 17.81 -3.59
C GLU A 42 -8.77 18.06 -2.77
N ASP A 43 -9.26 17.11 -1.97
CA ASP A 43 -10.53 17.29 -1.26
C ASP A 43 -10.40 17.15 0.27
N ASP A 44 -9.59 18.05 0.86
CA ASP A 44 -9.30 18.10 2.31
C ASP A 44 -10.46 18.65 3.17
N HIS A 45 -11.60 19.00 2.56
CA HIS A 45 -12.71 19.63 3.26
C HIS A 45 -13.94 18.73 3.48
N VAL A 46 -14.12 17.63 2.74
CA VAL A 46 -15.35 16.81 2.83
C VAL A 46 -15.10 15.37 3.33
N THR A 47 -13.87 14.84 3.28
CA THR A 47 -13.52 13.47 3.75
C THR A 47 -12.64 13.42 4.99
N LYS A 48 -12.76 14.39 5.91
CA LYS A 48 -12.03 14.40 7.20
C LYS A 48 -12.31 13.20 8.13
N SER A 49 -13.30 12.36 7.85
CA SER A 49 -13.73 11.30 8.79
C SER A 49 -12.89 10.00 8.73
N THR A 50 -12.09 9.75 7.69
CA THR A 50 -11.46 8.42 7.51
C THR A 50 -9.97 8.35 7.81
N LYS A 51 -9.29 9.50 7.93
CA LYS A 51 -7.85 9.54 8.22
C LYS A 51 -7.65 10.02 9.65
N TRP A 52 -7.28 9.09 10.54
CA TRP A 52 -6.94 9.36 11.94
C TRP A 52 -5.75 10.32 12.12
N TYR A 53 -4.95 10.54 11.06
CA TYR A 53 -3.80 11.44 11.06
C TYR A 53 -3.68 12.20 9.73
N THR A 54 -3.37 13.48 9.83
CA THR A 54 -3.00 14.37 8.73
C THR A 54 -1.65 13.99 8.11
N SER A 55 -1.38 14.42 6.88
CA SER A 55 -0.07 14.23 6.23
C SER A 55 1.07 14.84 7.04
N ASN A 56 0.84 16.01 7.65
CA ASN A 56 1.82 16.68 8.50
C ASN A 56 2.13 15.88 9.77
N GLU A 57 1.13 15.31 10.45
CA GLU A 57 1.34 14.44 11.61
C GLU A 57 2.13 13.19 11.22
N ARG A 58 1.78 12.56 10.11
CA ARG A 58 2.52 11.39 9.60
C ARG A 58 3.98 11.71 9.28
N GLN A 59 4.25 12.89 8.73
CA GLN A 59 5.61 13.34 8.46
C GLN A 59 6.38 13.60 9.77
N ARG A 60 5.75 14.25 10.75
CA ARG A 60 6.33 14.45 12.09
C ARG A 60 6.67 13.12 12.76
N PHE A 61 5.76 12.14 12.75
CA PHE A 61 6.03 10.81 13.30
C PHE A 61 7.22 10.12 12.65
N ARG A 62 7.37 10.24 11.32
CA ARG A 62 8.56 9.69 10.63
C ARG A 62 9.84 10.40 11.05
N GLN A 63 9.79 11.72 11.22
CA GLN A 63 10.95 12.49 11.65
C GLN A 63 11.38 12.08 13.06
N THR A 64 10.44 12.07 14.01
CA THR A 64 10.68 11.62 15.39
C THR A 64 11.26 10.20 15.42
N LEU A 65 10.67 9.26 14.68
CA LEU A 65 11.19 7.89 14.58
C LEU A 65 12.66 7.84 14.11
N MET A 66 13.02 8.67 13.12
CA MET A 66 14.40 8.72 12.61
C MET A 66 15.36 9.42 13.58
N ASP A 67 14.86 10.33 14.40
CA ASP A 67 15.64 10.96 15.47
C ASP A 67 15.91 9.93 16.58
N ASP A 68 14.88 9.20 17.02
CA ASP A 68 14.99 8.12 18.02
C ASP A 68 15.99 7.04 17.57
N VAL A 69 15.87 6.58 16.32
CA VAL A 69 16.79 5.59 15.75
C VAL A 69 18.23 6.09 15.76
N ARG A 70 18.45 7.37 15.43
CA ARG A 70 19.80 7.96 15.43
C ARG A 70 20.37 8.06 16.83
N GLN A 71 19.57 8.53 17.78
CA GLN A 71 19.97 8.65 19.17
C GLN A 71 20.34 7.29 19.77
N VAL A 72 19.45 6.30 19.67
CA VAL A 72 19.69 4.96 20.21
C VAL A 72 20.87 4.27 19.52
N SER A 73 21.04 4.46 18.21
CA SER A 73 22.21 3.93 17.50
C SER A 73 23.51 4.55 18.00
N HIS A 74 23.51 5.85 18.34
CA HIS A 74 24.66 6.52 18.92
C HIS A 74 25.01 5.95 20.29
N GLU A 75 24.01 5.86 21.18
CA GLU A 75 24.18 5.30 22.52
C GLU A 75 24.75 3.87 22.49
N ILE A 76 24.28 3.03 21.57
CA ILE A 76 24.79 1.67 21.39
C ILE A 76 26.24 1.67 20.89
N ASN A 77 26.61 2.58 19.99
CA ASN A 77 27.98 2.66 19.46
C ASN A 77 28.98 3.24 20.47
N GLU A 78 28.52 4.03 21.43
CA GLU A 78 29.34 4.54 22.53
C GLU A 78 29.59 3.50 23.64
N LEU A 79 28.83 2.41 23.67
CA LEU A 79 29.10 1.31 24.59
C LEU A 79 30.45 0.68 24.27
N SER A 80 31.24 0.46 25.33
CA SER A 80 32.47 -0.33 25.22
C SER A 80 32.16 -1.73 24.68
N PRO A 81 33.10 -2.40 23.99
CA PRO A 81 32.89 -3.78 23.54
C PRO A 81 32.51 -4.69 24.73
N GLY A 82 31.34 -5.33 24.66
CA GLY A 82 30.79 -6.14 25.76
C GLY A 82 30.03 -5.34 26.83
N GLY A 83 29.86 -4.03 26.63
CA GLY A 83 29.02 -3.18 27.46
C GLY A 83 27.56 -3.63 27.40
N ILE A 84 26.89 -3.59 28.55
CA ILE A 84 25.49 -3.97 28.71
C ILE A 84 24.66 -2.69 28.70
N MET A 85 23.61 -2.65 27.89
CA MET A 85 22.65 -1.54 27.87
C MET A 85 21.90 -1.46 29.21
N THR A 86 21.61 -0.24 29.67
CA THR A 86 20.70 -0.08 30.82
C THR A 86 19.27 -0.47 30.41
N PRO A 87 18.39 -0.82 31.37
CA PRO A 87 16.99 -1.10 31.10
C PRO A 87 16.29 0.02 30.32
N GLU A 88 16.62 1.28 30.59
CA GLU A 88 16.04 2.46 29.93
C GLU A 88 16.47 2.53 28.46
N GLN A 89 17.74 2.27 28.17
CA GLN A 89 18.27 2.22 26.81
C GLN A 89 17.64 1.06 26.02
N LEU A 90 17.44 -0.09 26.67
CA LEU A 90 16.76 -1.23 26.08
C LEU A 90 15.28 -0.90 25.76
N CYS A 91 14.58 -0.25 26.69
CA CYS A 91 13.22 0.25 26.47
C CYS A 91 13.14 1.25 25.32
N GLY A 92 14.14 2.12 25.17
CA GLY A 92 14.25 3.07 24.05
C GLY A 92 14.41 2.39 22.68
N CYS A 93 14.88 1.14 22.65
CA CYS A 93 14.97 0.36 21.41
C CYS A 93 13.64 -0.26 20.97
N LEU A 94 12.63 -0.30 21.85
CA LEU A 94 11.41 -1.05 21.62
C LEU A 94 10.65 -0.54 20.40
N GLY A 95 10.35 -1.44 19.47
CA GLY A 95 9.65 -1.12 18.22
C GLY A 95 10.54 -0.52 17.12
N ILE A 96 11.79 -0.18 17.42
CA ILE A 96 12.75 0.38 16.46
C ILE A 96 13.98 -0.50 16.22
N GLU A 97 14.02 -1.70 16.80
CA GLU A 97 15.17 -2.62 16.80
C GLU A 97 15.63 -2.97 15.38
N LEU A 98 14.66 -3.04 14.47
CA LEU A 98 14.87 -3.30 13.05
C LEU A 98 15.66 -2.19 12.36
N PHE A 99 15.53 -0.95 12.82
CA PHE A 99 16.12 0.25 12.23
C PHE A 99 17.47 0.62 12.84
N ILE A 100 17.73 0.22 14.08
CA ILE A 100 19.04 0.39 14.73
C ILE A 100 20.14 -0.31 13.92
N ASN A 101 19.88 -1.55 13.49
CA ASN A 101 20.82 -2.27 12.62
C ASN A 101 20.48 -2.06 11.14
N ARG A 102 21.27 -1.23 10.46
CA ARG A 102 21.09 -0.92 9.03
C ARG A 102 21.07 -2.17 8.13
N ALA A 103 21.86 -3.19 8.44
CA ALA A 103 21.85 -4.44 7.69
C ALA A 103 20.53 -5.22 7.92
N ALA A 104 20.05 -5.26 9.16
CA ALA A 104 18.76 -5.86 9.49
C ALA A 104 17.59 -5.14 8.81
N ALA A 105 17.60 -3.81 8.79
CA ALA A 105 16.61 -2.99 8.08
C ALA A 105 16.58 -3.30 6.58
N LYS A 106 17.75 -3.32 5.93
CA LYS A 106 17.88 -3.66 4.50
C LYS A 106 17.38 -5.07 4.21
N ASN A 107 17.71 -6.05 5.05
CA ASN A 107 17.26 -7.42 4.88
C ASN A 107 15.75 -7.56 5.05
N ALA A 108 15.16 -6.85 6.01
CA ALA A 108 13.71 -6.82 6.20
C ALA A 108 12.98 -6.18 5.01
N GLU A 109 13.50 -5.09 4.47
CA GLU A 109 12.94 -4.45 3.27
C GLU A 109 13.02 -5.37 2.05
N ARG A 110 14.15 -6.08 1.86
CA ARG A 110 14.27 -7.10 0.79
C ARG A 110 13.26 -8.21 0.96
N ALA A 111 13.11 -8.75 2.17
CA ALA A 111 12.14 -9.80 2.46
C ALA A 111 10.70 -9.33 2.20
N ARG A 112 10.36 -8.10 2.59
CA ARG A 112 9.07 -7.46 2.32
C ARG A 112 8.79 -7.36 0.82
N ARG A 113 9.75 -6.84 0.04
CA ARG A 113 9.63 -6.74 -1.43
C ARG A 113 9.45 -8.11 -2.07
N ALA A 114 10.22 -9.10 -1.65
CA ALA A 114 10.11 -10.47 -2.17
C ALA A 114 8.74 -11.07 -1.88
N HIS A 115 8.21 -10.89 -0.66
CA HIS A 115 6.87 -11.32 -0.30
C HIS A 115 5.78 -10.64 -1.14
N ILE A 116 5.84 -9.31 -1.29
CA ILE A 116 4.90 -8.55 -2.13
C ILE A 116 4.97 -9.06 -3.58
N SER A 117 6.17 -9.20 -4.14
CA SER A 117 6.37 -9.69 -5.50
C SER A 117 5.78 -11.09 -5.68
N ALA A 118 5.96 -12.00 -4.72
CA ALA A 118 5.42 -13.36 -4.80
C ALA A 118 3.88 -13.37 -4.84
N VAL A 119 3.25 -12.56 -3.98
CA VAL A 119 1.78 -12.43 -3.94
C VAL A 119 1.25 -11.83 -5.24
N LEU A 120 1.87 -10.74 -5.74
CA LEU A 120 1.46 -10.11 -6.99
C LEU A 120 1.65 -11.03 -8.20
N SER A 121 2.74 -11.80 -8.24
CA SER A 121 2.98 -12.79 -9.30
C SER A 121 1.90 -13.87 -9.30
N GLU A 122 1.50 -14.38 -8.13
CA GLU A 122 0.43 -15.37 -8.03
C GLU A 122 -0.92 -14.77 -8.46
N GLN A 123 -1.24 -13.55 -8.04
CA GLN A 123 -2.45 -12.86 -8.50
C GLN A 123 -2.46 -12.72 -10.03
N ARG A 124 -1.34 -12.34 -10.65
CA ARG A 124 -1.24 -12.26 -12.12
C ARG A 124 -1.42 -13.61 -12.80
N ARG A 125 -0.85 -14.67 -12.24
CA ARG A 125 -1.02 -16.04 -12.74
C ARG A 125 -2.49 -16.46 -12.72
N GLN A 126 -3.18 -16.20 -11.61
CA GLN A 126 -4.61 -16.48 -11.47
C GLN A 126 -5.46 -15.71 -12.48
N ILE A 127 -5.19 -14.42 -12.67
CA ILE A 127 -5.85 -13.58 -13.69
C ILE A 127 -5.64 -14.16 -15.10
N TYR A 128 -4.41 -14.52 -15.46
CA TYR A 128 -4.09 -15.08 -16.76
C TYR A 128 -4.84 -16.39 -17.05
N LEU A 129 -5.03 -17.22 -16.03
CA LEU A 129 -5.74 -18.50 -16.14
C LEU A 129 -7.26 -18.38 -15.94
N GLY A 130 -7.77 -17.20 -15.61
CA GLY A 130 -9.18 -17.01 -15.25
C GLY A 130 -9.61 -17.73 -13.97
N ILE A 131 -8.66 -18.02 -13.07
CA ILE A 131 -8.89 -18.73 -11.81
C ILE A 131 -9.01 -17.69 -10.67
N CYS A 132 -9.85 -17.96 -9.68
CA CYS A 132 -9.88 -17.23 -8.42
C CYS A 132 -9.73 -18.24 -7.27
N ASP A 133 -8.51 -18.39 -6.76
CA ASP A 133 -8.19 -19.28 -5.64
C ASP A 133 -7.59 -18.50 -4.47
N PRO A 134 -8.44 -18.06 -3.52
CA PRO A 134 -8.01 -17.37 -2.31
C PRO A 134 -7.12 -18.23 -1.41
N LYS A 135 -7.27 -19.57 -1.45
CA LYS A 135 -6.50 -20.48 -0.60
C LYS A 135 -5.05 -20.53 -1.05
N GLU A 136 -4.81 -20.62 -2.35
CA GLU A 136 -3.45 -20.55 -2.90
C GLU A 136 -2.77 -19.21 -2.62
N LEU A 137 -3.48 -18.08 -2.76
CA LEU A 137 -2.96 -16.77 -2.35
C LEU A 137 -2.61 -16.72 -0.86
N SER A 138 -3.43 -17.33 -0.01
CA SER A 138 -3.15 -17.47 1.43
C SER A 138 -1.89 -18.29 1.68
N ILE A 139 -1.68 -19.38 0.94
CA ILE A 139 -0.49 -20.23 1.06
C ILE A 139 0.77 -19.45 0.65
N VAL A 140 0.75 -18.80 -0.51
CA VAL A 140 1.87 -17.97 -0.99
C VAL A 140 2.19 -16.87 0.02
N SER A 141 1.17 -16.18 0.54
CA SER A 141 1.34 -15.15 1.55
C SER A 141 1.93 -15.69 2.86
N LYS A 142 1.41 -16.81 3.38
CA LYS A 142 1.92 -17.46 4.60
C LYS A 142 3.36 -17.92 4.46
N ARG A 143 3.75 -18.44 3.30
CA ARG A 143 5.13 -18.86 3.00
C ARG A 143 6.07 -17.66 3.00
N GLY A 144 5.74 -16.60 2.26
CA GLY A 144 6.59 -15.40 2.16
C GLY A 144 6.73 -14.63 3.48
N SER A 145 5.71 -14.67 4.34
CA SER A 145 5.72 -13.99 5.65
C SER A 145 6.33 -14.82 6.79
N ARG A 146 6.70 -16.09 6.57
CA ARG A 146 7.13 -17.01 7.64
C ARG A 146 8.27 -16.45 8.50
N GLY A 147 9.33 -15.92 7.88
CA GLY A 147 10.48 -15.37 8.60
C GLY A 147 10.12 -14.16 9.46
N MET A 148 9.26 -13.27 8.96
CA MET A 148 8.77 -12.11 9.71
C MET A 148 7.91 -12.53 10.90
N ARG A 149 7.02 -13.52 10.70
CA ARG A 149 6.17 -14.06 11.77
C ARG A 149 7.00 -14.70 12.90
N GLU A 150 8.02 -15.47 12.55
CA GLU A 150 8.90 -16.07 13.55
C GLU A 150 9.70 -15.00 14.31
N ARG A 151 10.18 -13.97 13.62
CA ARG A 151 10.85 -12.84 14.28
C ARG A 151 9.91 -12.10 15.24
N ALA A 152 8.70 -11.78 14.78
CA ALA A 152 7.69 -11.12 15.62
C ALA A 152 7.35 -11.96 16.86
N ARG A 153 7.24 -13.29 16.70
CA ARG A 153 7.03 -14.21 17.82
C ARG A 153 8.18 -14.15 18.84
N LYS A 154 9.43 -14.15 18.36
CA LYS A 154 10.61 -14.05 19.24
C LYS A 154 10.67 -12.72 19.98
N LEU A 155 10.38 -11.61 19.30
CA LEU A 155 10.32 -10.28 19.94
C LEU A 155 9.23 -10.23 21.01
N ALA A 156 8.02 -10.71 20.69
CA ALA A 156 6.92 -10.75 21.64
C ALA A 156 7.23 -11.59 22.88
N LEU A 157 7.87 -12.76 22.70
CA LEU A 157 8.33 -13.57 23.84
C LEU A 157 9.42 -12.86 24.65
N GLY A 158 10.33 -12.15 23.99
CA GLY A 158 11.34 -11.34 24.67
C GLY A 158 10.73 -10.24 25.53
N TYR A 159 9.74 -9.51 25.01
CA TYR A 159 9.07 -8.45 25.76
C TYR A 159 8.22 -8.98 26.91
N ALA A 160 7.62 -10.16 26.77
CA ALA A 160 6.84 -10.77 27.85
C ALA A 160 7.71 -11.19 29.06
N CYS A 161 9.03 -11.19 28.90
CA CYS A 161 10.00 -11.50 29.95
C CYS A 161 10.69 -10.24 30.53
N LEU A 162 10.39 -9.04 30.02
CA LEU A 162 10.81 -7.76 30.58
C LEU A 162 9.81 -7.31 31.65
#